data_AF-A0A9D8PCL1-F1
#
_entry.id   AF-A0A9D8PCL1-F1
#
_cell.length_a   1.000
_cell.length_b   1.000
_cell.length_c   1.000
_cell.angle_alpha   90.00
_cell.angle_beta   90.00
_cell.angle_gamma   90.00
#
_symmetry.space_group_name_H-M   'P 1'
#
loop_
_entity.id
_entity.type
_entity.pdbx_description
1 polymer ?
#
loop_
_entity_poly.entity_id
_entity_poly.type
_entity_poly.pdbx_seq_one_letter_code
_entity_poly.pdbx_strand_id
1 'polypeptide(L)'
;MEKALEKLAEQILSFDEASLSSLREKYRLRIEQFDGTKNWERAVIIYSIINAVSLKNNLFNENILKRKKGMERTISRRPGLKRVK
;
A
#
# COMPACT_ATOMS: atom_id res chain seq x y z
N MET A 1 22.14 10.21 -0.91
CA MET A 1 21.30 9.23 -1.63
C MET A 1 19.98 9.02 -0.88
N GLU A 2 20.02 8.73 0.42
CA GLU A 2 18.85 8.61 1.29
C GLU A 2 17.83 9.76 1.18
N LYS A 3 18.26 11.02 1.37
CA LYS A 3 17.38 12.20 1.21
C LYS A 3 16.64 12.28 -0.14
N ALA A 4 17.24 11.75 -1.21
CA ALA A 4 16.60 11.73 -2.52
C ALA A 4 15.50 10.65 -2.59
N LEU A 5 15.74 9.49 -1.96
CA LEU A 5 14.75 8.43 -1.83
C LEU A 5 13.59 8.85 -0.93
N GLU A 6 13.86 9.57 0.17
CA GLU A 6 12.83 10.15 1.03
C GLU A 6 11.93 11.12 0.26
N LYS A 7 12.53 12.05 -0.50
CA LYS A 7 11.77 12.99 -1.34
C LYS A 7 10.92 12.27 -2.39
N LEU A 8 11.46 11.23 -3.01
CA LEU A 8 10.70 10.40 -3.97
C LEU A 8 9.55 9.68 -3.26
N ALA A 9 9.77 9.15 -2.06
CA ALA A 9 8.73 8.48 -1.28
C ALA A 9 7.60 9.44 -0.92
N GLU A 10 7.90 10.67 -0.47
CA GLU A 10 6.89 11.71 -0.21
C GLU A 10 6.07 12.03 -1.46
N GLN A 11 6.74 12.18 -2.62
CA GLN A 11 6.05 12.40 -3.89
C GLN A 11 5.16 11.21 -4.25
N ILE A 12 5.65 9.98 -4.09
CA ILE A 12 4.89 8.77 -4.38
C ILE A 12 3.66 8.62 -3.47
N LEU A 13 3.79 9.00 -2.18
CA LEU A 13 2.70 8.96 -1.21
C LEU A 13 1.55 9.91 -1.55
N SER A 14 1.80 10.95 -2.34
CA SER A 14 0.75 11.88 -2.80
C SER A 14 -0.10 11.35 -3.96
N PHE A 15 0.30 10.24 -4.60
CA PHE A 15 -0.49 9.64 -5.67
C PHE A 15 -1.65 8.81 -5.11
N ASP A 16 -2.81 8.92 -5.76
CA ASP A 16 -3.96 8.09 -5.48
C ASP A 16 -3.85 6.69 -6.11
N GLU A 17 -4.21 5.65 -5.36
CA GLU A 17 -4.08 4.24 -5.79
C GLU A 17 -4.93 3.93 -7.01
N ALA A 18 -6.11 4.55 -7.12
CA ALA A 18 -6.98 4.40 -8.29
C ALA A 18 -6.31 4.89 -9.58
N SER A 19 -5.46 5.92 -9.46
CA SER A 19 -4.69 6.44 -10.59
C SER A 19 -3.52 5.53 -10.97
N LEU A 20 -2.98 4.76 -10.02
CA LEU A 20 -1.84 3.86 -10.25
C LEU A 20 -2.23 2.49 -10.81
N SER A 21 -3.48 2.08 -10.66
CA SER A 21 -3.94 0.74 -11.08
C SER A 21 -3.87 0.54 -12.60
N SER A 22 -4.24 1.56 -13.37
CA SER A 22 -4.17 1.55 -14.84
C SER A 22 -2.72 1.54 -15.35
N LEU A 23 -1.84 2.29 -14.68
CA LEU A 23 -0.40 2.31 -14.97
C LEU A 23 0.27 0.97 -14.67
N ARG A 24 -0.15 0.29 -13.59
CA ARG A 24 0.38 -1.01 -13.20
C ARG A 24 0.30 -2.03 -14.34
N GLU A 25 -0.86 -2.13 -14.97
CA GLU A 25 -1.08 -3.09 -16.06
C GLU A 25 -0.25 -2.74 -17.30
N LYS A 26 -0.18 -1.45 -17.65
CA LYS A 26 0.67 -0.96 -18.74
C LYS A 26 2.14 -1.33 -18.52
N TYR A 27 2.67 -1.10 -17.32
CA TYR A 27 4.06 -1.43 -17.03
C TYR A 27 4.30 -2.92 -16.86
N ARG A 28 3.32 -3.70 -16.38
CA ARG A 28 3.37 -5.17 -16.33
C ARG A 28 3.62 -5.76 -17.71
N LEU A 29 2.80 -5.39 -18.70
CA LEU A 29 2.97 -5.85 -20.08
C LEU A 29 4.30 -5.39 -20.69
N ARG A 30 4.78 -4.19 -20.31
CA ARG A 30 6.05 -3.66 -20.80
C ARG A 30 7.27 -4.42 -20.29
N ILE A 31 7.26 -4.87 -19.03
CA ILE A 31 8.40 -5.58 -18.43
C ILE A 31 8.49 -7.05 -18.88
N GLU A 32 7.37 -7.65 -19.30
CA GLU A 32 7.34 -9.00 -19.87
C GLU A 32 8.16 -9.10 -21.17
N GLN A 33 8.24 -8.00 -21.92
CA GLN A 33 9.08 -7.90 -23.11
C GLN A 33 10.46 -7.37 -22.72
N PHE A 34 11.36 -8.27 -22.35
CA PHE A 34 12.76 -7.94 -22.08
C PHE A 34 13.47 -7.50 -23.36
N ASP A 35 14.03 -6.29 -23.34
CA ASP A 35 14.82 -5.74 -24.45
C ASP A 35 16.21 -5.24 -24.02
N GLY A 36 16.57 -5.40 -22.74
CA GLY A 36 17.88 -4.99 -22.20
C GLY A 36 18.17 -3.49 -22.25
N THR A 37 17.18 -2.65 -22.57
CA THR A 37 17.38 -1.20 -22.68
C THR A 37 17.19 -0.49 -21.35
N LYS A 38 17.77 0.72 -21.23
CA LYS A 38 17.47 1.64 -20.12
C LYS A 38 15.97 1.93 -19.96
N ASN A 39 15.21 1.86 -21.05
CA ASN A 39 13.76 2.04 -21.00
C ASN A 39 13.06 0.88 -20.30
N TRP A 40 13.55 -0.35 -20.50
CA TRP A 40 13.08 -1.52 -19.76
C TRP A 40 13.45 -1.43 -18.28
N GLU A 41 14.69 -1.07 -17.95
CA GLU A 41 15.10 -0.85 -16.55
C GLU A 41 14.20 0.19 -15.86
N ARG A 42 13.92 1.30 -16.55
CA ARG A 42 13.00 2.34 -16.06
C ARG A 42 11.58 1.80 -15.87
N ALA A 43 11.07 0.97 -16.78
CA ALA A 43 9.75 0.35 -16.66
C ALA A 43 9.68 -0.56 -15.43
N VAL A 44 10.73 -1.34 -15.14
CA VAL A 44 10.81 -2.20 -13.95
C VAL A 44 10.80 -1.38 -12.66
N ILE A 45 11.56 -0.27 -12.61
CA ILE A 45 11.57 0.62 -11.44
C ILE A 45 10.18 1.23 -11.21
N ILE A 46 9.53 1.73 -12.26
CA ILE A 46 8.17 2.30 -12.16
C ILE A 46 7.17 1.25 -11.68
N TYR A 47 7.19 0.04 -12.26
CA TYR A 47 6.34 -1.05 -11.82
C TYR A 47 6.55 -1.41 -10.34
N SER A 48 7.81 -1.44 -9.90
CA SER A 48 8.18 -1.73 -8.50
C SER A 48 7.67 -0.67 -7.54
N ILE A 49 7.76 0.62 -7.92
CA ILE A 49 7.21 1.73 -7.15
C ILE A 49 5.69 1.60 -7.00
N ILE A 50 4.98 1.31 -8.09
CA ILE A 50 3.52 1.11 -8.05
C ILE A 50 3.15 -0.05 -7.11
N ASN A 51 3.85 -1.17 -7.22
CA ASN A 51 3.63 -2.31 -6.33
C ASN A 51 3.92 -1.99 -4.86
N ALA A 52 4.94 -1.16 -4.57
CA ALA A 52 5.25 -0.73 -3.21
C ALA A 52 4.10 0.08 -2.60
N VAL A 53 3.43 0.93 -3.39
CA VAL A 53 2.24 1.68 -2.94
C VAL A 53 1.08 0.74 -2.59
N SER A 54 0.75 -0.21 -3.47
CA SER A 54 -0.31 -1.19 -3.19
C SER A 54 0.02 -2.08 -2.00
N LEU A 55 1.28 -2.50 -1.85
CA LEU A 55 1.73 -3.26 -0.68
C LEU A 55 1.55 -2.44 0.61
N LYS A 56 1.98 -1.18 0.62
CA LYS A 56 1.79 -0.27 1.76
C LYS A 56 0.32 -0.12 2.12
N ASN A 57 -0.57 0.02 1.12
CA ASN A 57 -2.00 0.15 1.35
C ASN A 57 -2.62 -1.12 1.93
N ASN A 58 -2.23 -2.29 1.43
CA ASN A 58 -2.65 -3.58 1.99
C ASN A 58 -2.21 -3.72 3.45
N LEU A 59 -0.94 -3.41 3.75
CA LEU A 59 -0.42 -3.43 5.12
C LEU A 59 -1.16 -2.43 6.03
N PHE A 60 -1.46 -1.23 5.55
CA PHE A 60 -2.23 -0.25 6.31
C PHE A 60 -3.62 -0.79 6.64
N ASN A 61 -4.35 -1.29 5.63
CA ASN A 61 -5.68 -1.86 5.80
C ASN A 61 -5.69 -3.02 6.80
N GLU A 62 -4.74 -3.95 6.68
CA GLU A 62 -4.59 -5.05 7.64
C GLU A 62 -4.38 -4.57 9.07
N ASN A 63 -3.52 -3.56 9.27
CA ASN A 63 -3.27 -2.99 10.59
C ASN A 63 -4.52 -2.32 11.18
N ILE A 64 -5.30 -1.61 10.35
CA ILE A 64 -6.58 -1.04 10.76
C ILE A 64 -7.59 -2.14 11.14
N LEU A 65 -7.71 -3.21 10.34
CA LEU A 65 -8.59 -4.35 10.65
C LEU A 65 -8.18 -5.04 11.95
N LYS A 66 -6.87 -5.26 12.18
CA LYS A 66 -6.35 -5.85 13.41
C LYS A 66 -6.70 -5.00 14.64
N ARG A 67 -6.58 -3.67 14.54
CA ARG A 67 -6.98 -2.74 15.60
C ARG A 67 -8.49 -2.81 15.87
N LYS A 68 -9.33 -2.80 14.83
CA LYS A 68 -10.79 -2.95 14.99
C LYS A 68 -11.18 -4.26 15.68
N LYS A 69 -10.61 -5.40 15.25
CA LYS A 69 -10.82 -6.70 15.90
C LYS A 69 -10.29 -6.78 17.34
N GLY A 70 -9.25 -6.01 17.68
CA GLY A 70 -8.77 -5.87 19.05
C GLY A 70 -9.76 -5.09 19.93
N MET A 71 -10.36 -4.05 19.36
CA MET A 71 -11.31 -3.16 20.02
C MET A 71 -12.69 -3.83 20.23
N GLU A 72 -13.17 -4.62 19.27
CA GLU A 72 -14.38 -5.43 19.44
C GLU A 72 -14.23 -6.49 20.56
N ARG A 73 -13.03 -7.10 20.66
CA ARG A 73 -12.71 -8.07 21.72
C ARG A 73 -12.61 -7.44 23.11
N THR A 74 -12.21 -6.17 23.23
CA THR A 74 -12.21 -5.47 24.52
C THR A 74 -13.61 -4.97 24.91
N ILE A 75 -14.45 -4.61 23.94
CA ILE A 75 -15.85 -4.22 24.20
C ILE A 75 -16.68 -5.44 24.64
N SER A 76 -16.54 -6.61 24.01
CA SER A 76 -17.32 -7.80 24.42
C SER A 76 -16.92 -8.38 25.78
N ARG A 77 -15.73 -8.04 26.29
CA ARG A 77 -15.23 -8.46 27.61
C ARG A 77 -15.63 -7.55 28.76
N ARG A 78 -16.26 -6.39 28.52
CA ARG A 78 -16.83 -5.58 29.61
C ARG A 78 -18.14 -6.22 30.05
N PRO A 79 -18.25 -6.80 31.27
CA PRO A 79 -19.51 -7.34 31.73
C PRO A 79 -20.50 -6.18 31.86
N GLY A 80 -21.64 -6.30 31.17
CA GLY A 80 -22.70 -5.29 31.21
C GLY A 80 -23.09 -4.98 32.64
N LEU A 81 -22.96 -3.71 33.03
CA LEU A 81 -23.39 -3.22 34.33
C LEU A 81 -24.88 -3.57 34.50
N LYS A 82 -25.17 -4.56 35.35
CA LYS A 82 -26.54 -4.91 35.72
C LYS A 82 -27.14 -3.72 36.47
N ARG A 83 -28.19 -3.16 35.91
CA ARG A 83 -28.99 -2.09 36.53
C ARG A 83 -29.61 -2.66 37.81
N VAL A 84 -29.18 -2.15 38.96
CA VAL A 84 -29.76 -2.49 40.27
C VAL A 84 -31.16 -1.89 40.32
N LYS A 85 -32.14 -2.73 40.68
CA LYS A 85 -33.55 -2.35 40.84
C LYS A 85 -33.76 -1.58 42.13
#